data_AF-A0A8X6V9J9-F1
#
_entry.id   AF-A0A8X6V9J9-F1
#
_cell.length_a   1.000
_cell.length_b   1.000
_cell.length_c   1.000
_cell.angle_alpha   90.00
_cell.angle_beta   90.00
_cell.angle_gamma   90.00
#
_symmetry.space_group_name_H-M   'P 1'
#
loop_
_entity.id
_entity.type
_entity.pdbx_description
1 polymer ?
#
loop_
_entity_poly.entity_id
_entity_poly.type
_entity_poly.pdbx_seq_one_letter_code
_entity_poly.pdbx_strand_id
1 'polypeptide(L)'
;MRNKEDLKIRDLLMQELEEQYLDQRESMRQDAKRNILKIQAENKKTYNKKRKKTPEYQVGDLVAVQRAKFDGGLKLRTKFFGPYQITEVKPRDRYTVEKVRDHSGTNVTATSAHLMKYFSH
;
A
#
# COMPACT_ATOMS: atom_id res chain seq x y z
N MET A 1 -17.64 53.79 -32.89
CA MET A 1 -17.83 54.00 -31.44
C MET A 1 -18.45 52.73 -30.88
N ARG A 2 -17.83 52.03 -29.93
CA ARG A 2 -18.43 50.84 -29.31
C ARG A 2 -19.62 51.27 -28.44
N ASN A 3 -20.78 50.66 -28.64
CA ASN A 3 -21.98 50.99 -27.88
C ASN A 3 -21.95 50.26 -26.52
N LYS A 4 -22.58 50.83 -25.47
CA LYS A 4 -22.56 50.21 -24.11
C LYS A 4 -23.25 48.83 -24.08
N GLU A 5 -24.25 48.63 -24.94
CA GLU A 5 -24.95 47.35 -25.07
C GLU A 5 -24.04 46.26 -25.69
N ASP A 6 -23.17 46.61 -26.65
CA ASP A 6 -22.23 45.66 -27.24
C ASP A 6 -21.22 45.12 -26.21
N LEU A 7 -20.85 45.96 -25.23
CA LEU A 7 -19.96 45.57 -24.13
C LEU A 7 -20.67 44.59 -23.18
N LYS A 8 -21.93 44.87 -22.80
CA LYS A 8 -22.72 43.96 -21.97
C LYS A 8 -22.96 42.61 -22.63
N ILE A 9 -23.29 42.61 -23.93
CA ILE A 9 -23.49 41.38 -24.70
C ILE A 9 -22.20 40.56 -24.72
N ARG A 10 -21.05 41.22 -24.94
CA ARG A 10 -19.75 40.55 -24.90
C ARG A 10 -19.47 39.92 -23.52
N ASP A 11 -19.75 40.63 -22.45
CA ASP A 11 -19.51 40.13 -21.08
C ASP A 11 -20.39 38.93 -20.76
N LEU A 12 -21.67 38.96 -21.15
CA LEU A 12 -22.60 37.82 -21.00
C LEU A 12 -22.11 36.59 -21.78
N LEU A 13 -21.65 36.79 -23.03
CA LEU A 13 -21.10 35.70 -23.84
C LEU A 13 -19.82 35.11 -23.23
N MET A 14 -18.97 35.94 -22.61
CA MET A 14 -17.77 35.43 -21.93
C MET A 14 -18.13 34.64 -20.66
N GLN A 15 -19.11 35.10 -19.89
CA GLN A 15 -19.60 34.35 -18.72
C GLN A 15 -20.17 32.99 -19.12
N GLU A 16 -21.02 32.94 -20.14
CA GLU A 16 -21.60 31.69 -20.62
C GLU A 16 -20.51 30.72 -21.13
N LEU A 17 -19.50 31.23 -21.85
CA LEU A 17 -18.37 30.43 -22.29
C LEU A 17 -17.55 29.88 -21.11
N GLU A 18 -17.34 30.68 -20.07
CA GLU A 18 -16.64 30.27 -18.85
C GLU A 18 -17.43 29.17 -18.10
N GLU A 19 -18.74 29.34 -17.95
CA GLU A 19 -19.62 28.35 -17.31
C GLU A 19 -19.59 27.02 -18.08
N GLN A 20 -19.77 27.06 -19.41
CA GLN A 20 -19.69 25.86 -20.24
C GLN A 20 -18.33 25.16 -20.13
N TYR A 21 -17.24 25.92 -20.08
CA TYR A 21 -15.90 25.35 -19.93
C TYR A 21 -15.72 24.66 -18.57
N LEU A 22 -16.22 25.27 -17.49
CA LEU A 22 -16.16 24.69 -16.15
C LEU A 22 -16.99 23.40 -16.06
N ASP A 23 -18.20 23.40 -16.62
CA ASP A 23 -19.08 22.24 -16.64
C ASP A 23 -18.47 21.07 -17.40
N GLN A 24 -17.90 21.34 -18.58
CA GLN A 24 -17.19 20.30 -19.36
C GLN A 24 -16.02 19.73 -18.57
N ARG A 25 -15.24 20.59 -17.90
CA ARG A 25 -14.10 20.16 -17.08
C ARG A 25 -14.53 19.32 -15.88
N GLU A 26 -15.62 19.70 -15.23
CA GLU A 26 -16.17 18.94 -14.12
C GLU A 26 -16.71 17.59 -14.58
N SER A 27 -17.47 17.56 -15.67
CA SER A 27 -17.96 16.32 -16.29
C SER A 27 -16.82 15.35 -16.61
N MET A 28 -15.76 15.82 -17.27
CA MET A 28 -14.57 15.02 -17.55
C MET A 28 -13.92 14.46 -16.28
N ARG A 29 -13.84 15.25 -15.20
CA ARG A 29 -13.28 14.81 -13.92
C ARG A 29 -14.17 13.76 -13.25
N GLN A 30 -15.48 13.95 -13.30
CA GLN A 30 -16.44 12.99 -12.74
C GLN A 30 -16.36 11.66 -13.47
N ASP A 31 -16.27 11.67 -14.80
CA ASP A 31 -16.15 10.44 -15.60
C ASP A 31 -14.80 9.74 -15.39
N ALA A 32 -13.70 10.50 -15.35
CA ALA A 32 -12.40 9.95 -15.00
C ALA A 32 -12.42 9.30 -13.60
N LYS A 33 -13.04 9.96 -12.61
CA LYS A 33 -13.19 9.43 -11.25
C LYS A 33 -14.00 8.12 -11.25
N ARG A 34 -15.13 8.07 -11.97
CA ARG A 34 -15.95 6.85 -12.10
C ARG A 34 -15.13 5.70 -12.69
N ASN A 35 -14.39 5.96 -13.75
CA ASN A 35 -13.56 4.95 -14.41
C ASN A 35 -12.44 4.43 -13.51
N ILE A 36 -11.74 5.33 -12.81
CA ILE A 36 -10.70 4.96 -11.84
C ILE A 36 -11.28 4.08 -10.73
N LEU A 37 -12.43 4.46 -10.16
CA LEU A 37 -13.09 3.68 -9.10
C LEU A 37 -13.50 2.29 -9.59
N LYS A 38 -14.02 2.19 -10.83
CA LYS A 38 -14.37 0.91 -11.45
C LYS A 38 -13.15 0.00 -11.58
N ILE A 39 -12.05 0.53 -12.12
CA ILE A 39 -10.78 -0.22 -12.28
C ILE A 39 -10.22 -0.62 -10.91
N GLN A 40 -10.26 0.26 -9.91
CA GLN A 40 -9.80 -0.05 -8.56
C GLN A 40 -10.60 -1.19 -7.92
N ALA A 41 -11.93 -1.19 -8.09
CA ALA A 41 -12.79 -2.26 -7.59
C ALA A 41 -12.49 -3.60 -8.26
N GLU A 42 -12.27 -3.60 -9.57
CA GLU A 42 -11.93 -4.79 -10.35
C GLU A 42 -10.54 -5.34 -9.99
N ASN A 43 -9.55 -4.46 -9.86
CA ASN A 43 -8.20 -4.81 -9.41
C ASN A 43 -8.24 -5.44 -8.01
N LYS A 44 -9.00 -4.85 -7.09
CA LYS A 44 -9.19 -5.39 -5.72
C LYS A 44 -9.84 -6.77 -5.77
N LYS A 45 -10.89 -6.96 -6.58
CA LYS A 45 -11.56 -8.26 -6.75
C LYS A 45 -10.60 -9.32 -7.29
N THR A 46 -9.85 -8.99 -8.33
CA THR A 46 -8.92 -9.91 -9.00
C THR A 46 -7.77 -10.30 -8.09
N TYR A 47 -7.18 -9.34 -7.37
CA TYR A 47 -6.14 -9.61 -6.38
C TYR A 47 -6.65 -10.47 -5.23
N ASN A 48 -7.78 -10.09 -4.62
CA ASN A 48 -8.36 -10.81 -3.49
C ASN A 48 -8.74 -12.26 -3.85
N LYS A 49 -9.15 -12.53 -5.11
CA LYS A 49 -9.46 -13.89 -5.58
C LYS A 49 -8.27 -14.85 -5.44
N LYS A 50 -7.03 -14.36 -5.60
CA LYS A 50 -5.80 -15.18 -5.54
C LYS A 50 -5.03 -15.00 -4.23
N ARG A 51 -5.40 -14.03 -3.38
CA ARG A 51 -4.67 -13.70 -2.16
C ARG A 51 -4.90 -14.77 -1.09
N LYS A 52 -3.82 -15.35 -0.58
CA LYS A 52 -3.87 -16.24 0.60
C LYS A 52 -3.94 -15.41 1.89
N LYS A 53 -4.66 -15.90 2.90
CA LYS A 53 -4.67 -15.30 4.24
C LYS A 53 -3.25 -15.35 4.80
N THR A 54 -2.79 -14.24 5.37
CA THR A 54 -1.48 -14.17 6.03
C THR A 54 -1.50 -15.07 7.28
N PRO A 55 -0.40 -15.75 7.63
CA PRO A 55 -0.30 -16.43 8.92
C PRO A 55 -0.49 -15.44 10.08
N GLU A 56 -1.32 -15.82 11.04
CA GLU A 56 -1.53 -15.08 12.27
C GLU A 56 -0.63 -15.67 13.34
N TYR A 57 0.08 -14.81 14.07
CA TYR A 57 0.96 -15.23 15.15
C TYR A 57 0.53 -14.56 16.46
N GLN A 58 0.85 -15.19 17.58
CA GLN A 58 0.57 -14.70 18.92
C GLN A 58 1.83 -14.27 19.63
N VAL A 59 1.68 -13.41 20.65
CA VAL A 59 2.78 -13.05 21.54
C VAL A 59 3.30 -14.32 22.20
N GLY A 60 4.62 -14.51 22.17
CA GLY A 60 5.29 -15.69 22.69
C GLY A 60 5.61 -16.77 21.64
N ASP A 61 5.02 -16.71 20.44
CA ASP A 61 5.32 -17.67 19.37
C ASP A 61 6.79 -17.58 18.94
N LEU A 62 7.40 -18.74 18.68
CA LEU A 62 8.74 -18.84 18.11
C LEU A 62 8.67 -18.84 16.58
N VAL A 63 9.39 -17.88 15.98
CA VAL A 63 9.41 -17.66 14.54
C VAL A 63 10.84 -17.55 14.01
N ALA A 64 10.99 -17.92 12.75
CA ALA A 64 12.17 -17.64 11.95
C ALA A 64 11.89 -16.42 11.07
N VAL A 65 12.80 -15.45 11.07
CA VAL A 65 12.70 -14.21 10.30
C VAL A 65 13.56 -14.31 9.04
N GLN A 66 13.01 -13.89 7.90
CA GLN A 66 13.72 -13.86 6.64
C GLN A 66 14.84 -12.81 6.65
N ARG A 67 16.00 -13.17 6.11
CA ARG A 67 17.11 -12.26 5.90
C ARG A 67 16.72 -11.11 4.95
N ALA A 68 16.98 -9.87 5.39
CA ALA A 68 16.73 -8.67 4.59
C ALA A 68 17.90 -8.29 3.65
N LYS A 69 19.14 -8.64 3.99
CA LYS A 69 20.34 -8.26 3.21
C LYS A 69 20.64 -9.25 2.08
N PHE A 70 20.76 -8.73 0.85
CA PHE A 70 21.19 -9.44 -0.35
C PHE A 70 22.68 -9.18 -0.65
N ASP A 71 23.55 -9.47 0.30
CA ASP A 71 24.98 -9.31 0.08
C ASP A 71 25.54 -10.43 -0.81
N GLY A 72 26.67 -10.17 -1.47
CA GLY A 72 27.39 -11.14 -2.29
C GLY A 72 27.82 -12.38 -1.48
N GLY A 73 27.88 -13.55 -2.11
CA GLY A 73 28.36 -14.77 -1.44
C GLY A 73 27.37 -15.44 -0.47
N LEU A 74 26.10 -14.99 -0.44
CA LEU A 74 25.09 -15.52 0.49
C LEU A 74 24.20 -16.63 -0.10
N LYS A 75 24.44 -17.07 -1.34
CA LYS A 75 23.60 -18.06 -2.05
C LYS A 75 23.48 -19.40 -1.31
N LEU A 76 24.52 -19.82 -0.58
CA LEU A 76 24.55 -21.06 0.20
C LEU A 76 24.09 -20.89 1.66
N ARG A 77 23.85 -19.66 2.13
CA ARG A 77 23.46 -19.43 3.52
C ARG A 77 21.94 -19.51 3.70
N THR A 78 21.51 -19.90 4.89
CA THR A 78 20.09 -20.03 5.25
C THR A 78 19.31 -18.72 5.08
N LYS A 79 18.20 -18.81 4.36
CA LYS A 79 17.34 -17.65 4.05
C LYS A 79 16.62 -17.09 5.28
N PHE A 80 16.36 -17.92 6.29
CA PHE A 80 15.70 -17.56 7.53
C PHE A 80 16.65 -17.73 8.72
N PHE A 81 16.56 -16.83 9.69
CA PHE A 81 17.29 -16.86 10.95
C PHE A 81 16.33 -16.99 12.12
N GLY A 82 16.75 -17.65 13.18
CA GLY A 82 15.93 -17.82 14.37
C GLY A 82 16.56 -18.80 15.36
N PRO A 83 15.98 -18.96 16.55
CA PRO A 83 14.63 -18.55 16.92
C PRO A 83 14.50 -17.09 17.41
N TYR A 84 13.48 -16.41 16.89
CA TYR A 84 12.94 -15.17 17.47
C TYR A 84 11.62 -15.47 18.18
N GLN A 85 11.29 -14.71 19.22
CA GLN A 85 10.01 -14.72 19.91
C GLN A 85 9.23 -13.45 19.57
N ILE A 86 7.93 -13.57 19.38
CA ILE A 86 7.07 -12.40 19.15
C ILE A 86 6.81 -11.69 20.48
N THR A 87 7.14 -10.42 20.55
CA THR A 87 6.91 -9.58 21.73
C THR A 87 5.63 -8.75 21.62
N GLU A 88 5.28 -8.32 20.41
CA GLU A 88 4.14 -7.43 20.17
C GLU A 88 3.49 -7.70 18.81
N VAL A 89 2.16 -7.74 18.79
CA VAL A 89 1.36 -7.82 17.55
C VAL A 89 0.96 -6.40 17.13
N LYS A 90 1.37 -5.98 15.93
CA LYS A 90 1.05 -4.67 15.35
C LYS A 90 -0.04 -4.79 14.27
N PRO A 91 -0.75 -3.69 13.96
CA PRO A 91 -1.73 -3.69 12.88
C PRO A 91 -1.13 -4.04 11.51
N ARG A 92 -1.97 -4.56 10.60
CA ARG A 92 -1.63 -4.89 9.20
C ARG A 92 -0.55 -5.99 9.07
N ASP A 93 -0.71 -7.07 9.83
CA ASP A 93 0.14 -8.28 9.78
C ASP A 93 1.62 -7.99 10.10
N ARG A 94 1.88 -7.05 11.02
CA ARG A 94 3.22 -6.67 11.46
C ARG A 94 3.45 -7.10 12.90
N TYR A 95 4.69 -7.43 13.23
CA TYR A 95 5.05 -7.97 14.54
C TYR A 95 6.40 -7.41 14.97
N THR A 96 6.55 -7.13 16.26
CA THR A 96 7.86 -6.92 16.88
C THR A 96 8.36 -8.28 17.36
N VAL A 97 9.61 -8.60 17.01
CA VAL A 97 10.25 -9.86 17.36
C VAL A 97 11.56 -9.61 18.09
N GLU A 98 11.84 -10.45 19.07
CA GLU A 98 13.04 -10.42 19.89
C GLU A 98 13.83 -11.72 19.74
N LYS A 99 15.14 -11.61 19.69
CA LYS A 99 16.07 -12.71 19.45
C LYS A 99 16.22 -13.55 20.73
N VAL A 100 15.97 -14.86 20.64
CA VAL A 100 16.02 -15.76 21.81
C VAL A 100 17.41 -16.38 22.01
N ARG A 101 18.13 -16.68 20.93
CA ARG A 101 19.46 -17.32 20.96
C ARG A 101 20.48 -16.53 20.16
N ASP A 102 21.76 -16.78 20.41
CA ASP A 102 22.83 -16.18 19.61
C ASP A 102 22.95 -16.78 18.20
N HIS A 103 22.18 -16.20 17.29
CA HIS A 103 22.33 -16.37 15.84
C HIS A 103 22.55 -15.02 15.15
N SER A 104 22.70 -15.02 13.83
CA SER A 104 22.84 -13.78 13.05
C SER A 104 21.55 -12.95 13.07
N GLY A 105 21.67 -11.64 13.21
CA GLY A 105 20.56 -10.68 13.17
C GLY A 105 20.56 -9.71 14.35
N THR A 106 19.67 -8.71 14.28
CA THR A 106 19.47 -7.70 15.33
C THR A 106 18.68 -8.29 16.49
N ASN A 107 18.93 -7.83 17.72
CA ASN A 107 18.24 -8.32 18.92
C ASN A 107 16.73 -8.07 18.89
N VAL A 108 16.31 -6.88 18.46
CA VAL A 108 14.89 -6.53 18.31
C VAL A 108 14.64 -6.02 16.90
N THR A 109 13.62 -6.54 16.23
CA THR A 109 13.27 -6.16 14.85
C THR A 109 11.76 -6.12 14.65
N ALA A 110 11.28 -5.19 13.82
CA ALA A 110 9.90 -5.20 13.34
C ALA A 110 9.84 -5.91 11.98
N THR A 111 9.01 -6.95 11.87
CA THR A 111 8.88 -7.77 10.67
C THR A 111 7.41 -7.95 10.28
N SER A 112 7.15 -8.21 8.99
CA SER A 112 5.80 -8.55 8.50
C SER A 112 5.63 -10.07 8.41
N ALA A 113 4.41 -10.59 8.61
CA ALA A 113 4.18 -12.04 8.66
C ALA A 113 4.59 -12.81 7.40
N HIS A 114 4.56 -12.19 6.22
CA HIS A 114 5.03 -12.84 4.98
C HIS A 114 6.54 -13.08 4.92
N LEU A 115 7.32 -12.43 5.80
CA LEU A 115 8.76 -12.63 5.96
C LEU A 115 9.09 -13.55 7.15
N MET A 116 8.07 -14.20 7.73
CA MET A 116 8.23 -15.07 8.89
C MET A 116 7.66 -16.45 8.63
N LYS A 117 8.13 -17.41 9.41
CA LYS A 117 7.62 -18.79 9.47
C LYS A 117 7.70 -19.27 10.91
N TYR A 118 6.82 -20.19 11.30
CA TYR A 118 6.98 -20.88 12.58
C TYR A 118 8.35 -21.57 12.65
N PHE A 119 9.01 -21.45 13.79
CA PHE A 119 10.27 -22.11 14.02
C PHE A 119 10.00 -23.55 14.46
N SER A 120 10.26 -24.52 13.58
CA SER A 120 10.33 -25.93 13.97
C SER A 120 11.72 -26.22 14.55
N HIS A 121 11.77 -27.03 15.61
CA HIS A 121 13.00 -27.69 16.05
C HIS A 121 13.52 -28.63 14.97
#